data_AF-A0A9P6UDQ9-F1
#
_entry.id   AF-A0A9P6UDQ9-F1
#
_cell.length_a   1.000
_cell.length_b   1.000
_cell.length_c   1.000
_cell.angle_alpha   90.00
_cell.angle_beta   90.00
_cell.angle_gamma   90.00
#
_symmetry.space_group_name_H-M   'P 1'
#
loop_
_entity.id
_entity.type
_entity.pdbx_description
1 polymer ?
#
loop_
_entity_poly.entity_id
_entity_poly.type
_entity_poly.pdbx_seq_one_letter_code
_entity_poly.pdbx_strand_id
1 'polypeptide(L)'
;MVCSQVMGNNTTVSVAGSNGHFELNVFKPVMVKNTIQSIRLLSDACVSFTKNCVVGIEANEKKINAIMNESLMLVTALNPYIGYDNAA
;
A
#
# COMPACT_ATOMS: atom_id res chain seq x y z
N MET A 1 -4.12 -9.22 4.08
CA MET A 1 -3.61 -10.51 4.60
C MET A 1 -2.10 -10.63 4.45
N VAL A 2 -1.55 -10.74 3.22
CA VAL A 2 -0.08 -10.90 3.01
C VAL A 2 0.73 -9.75 3.62
N CYS A 3 0.37 -8.48 3.38
CA CYS A 3 1.11 -7.35 3.95
C CYS A 3 1.14 -7.37 5.48
N SER A 4 0.03 -7.73 6.13
CA SER A 4 -0.04 -7.88 7.59
C SER A 4 0.88 -8.98 8.11
N GLN A 5 0.96 -10.11 7.39
CA GLN A 5 1.90 -11.20 7.72
C GLN A 5 3.35 -10.71 7.62
N VAL A 6 3.69 -9.95 6.58
CA VAL A 6 5.05 -9.39 6.38
C VAL A 6 5.41 -8.41 7.50
N MET A 7 4.46 -7.59 7.96
CA MET A 7 4.66 -6.70 9.10
C MET A 7 4.98 -7.49 10.37
N GLY A 8 4.23 -8.57 10.65
CA GLY A 8 4.52 -9.46 11.79
C GLY A 8 5.88 -10.14 11.69
N ASN A 9 6.21 -10.66 10.50
CA ASN A 9 7.51 -11.26 10.22
C ASN A 9 8.66 -10.27 10.46
N ASN A 10 8.49 -9.00 10.07
CA ASN A 10 9.47 -7.95 10.34
C ASN A 10 9.67 -7.74 11.84
N THR A 11 8.60 -7.64 12.63
CA THR A 11 8.71 -7.55 14.09
C THR A 11 9.50 -8.73 14.68
N THR A 12 9.23 -9.96 14.22
CA THR A 12 10.01 -11.15 14.64
C THR A 12 11.49 -11.02 14.30
N VAL A 13 11.83 -10.58 13.09
CA VAL A 13 13.22 -10.36 12.66
C VAL A 13 13.89 -9.27 13.49
N SER A 14 13.21 -8.16 13.77
CA SER A 14 13.75 -7.07 14.59
C SER A 14 14.07 -7.52 16.01
N VAL A 15 13.16 -8.25 16.66
CA VAL A 15 13.38 -8.80 18.01
C VAL A 15 14.51 -9.82 18.00
N ALA A 16 14.55 -10.74 17.03
CA ALA A 16 15.63 -11.72 16.91
C ALA A 16 17.00 -11.06 16.65
N GLY A 17 17.02 -9.98 15.86
CA GLY A 17 18.22 -9.21 15.55
C GLY A 17 18.83 -8.50 16.76
N SER A 18 18.00 -8.03 17.70
CA SER A 18 18.48 -7.34 18.90
C SER A 18 18.99 -8.27 20.01
N ASN A 19 18.72 -9.58 19.94
CA ASN A 19 19.07 -10.55 21.00
C ASN A 19 20.33 -11.37 20.66
N GLY A 20 21.36 -10.73 20.09
CA GLY A 20 22.69 -11.33 19.92
C GLY A 20 23.53 -11.21 21.18
N HIS A 21 24.30 -12.25 21.53
CA HIS A 21 25.21 -12.22 22.67
C HIS A 21 26.66 -12.43 22.21
N PHE A 22 27.54 -11.47 22.58
CA PHE A 22 28.97 -11.49 22.29
C PHE A 22 29.30 -11.81 20.83
N GLU A 23 30.02 -12.91 20.56
CA GLU A 23 30.54 -13.26 19.25
C GLU A 23 29.46 -13.75 18.28
N LEU A 24 28.27 -14.13 18.77
CA LEU A 24 27.28 -14.79 17.93
C LEU A 24 25.81 -14.53 18.30
N ASN A 25 25.04 -14.09 17.31
CA ASN A 25 23.59 -14.18 17.36
C ASN A 25 23.14 -15.59 16.93
N VAL A 26 22.46 -16.32 17.82
CA VAL A 26 21.96 -17.70 17.61
C VAL A 26 20.52 -17.78 17.09
N PHE A 27 19.84 -16.65 16.88
CA PHE A 27 18.48 -16.58 16.32
C PHE A 27 18.44 -16.61 14.78
N LYS A 28 19.57 -16.89 14.12
CA LYS A 28 19.69 -16.91 12.64
C LYS A 28 18.59 -17.72 11.94
N PRO A 29 18.21 -18.94 12.41
CA PRO A 29 17.19 -19.74 11.74
C PRO A 29 15.82 -19.06 11.68
N VAL A 30 15.39 -18.37 12.75
CA VAL A 30 14.09 -17.68 12.75
C VAL A 30 14.14 -16.42 11.91
N MET A 31 15.26 -15.70 11.89
CA MET A 31 15.44 -14.52 11.05
C MET A 31 15.32 -14.89 9.56
N VAL A 32 16.15 -15.85 9.10
CA VAL A 32 16.18 -16.22 7.69
C VAL A 32 14.86 -16.84 7.22
N LYS A 33 14.19 -17.65 8.06
CA LYS A 33 12.88 -18.21 7.75
C LYS A 33 11.84 -17.12 7.49
N ASN A 34 11.73 -16.13 8.39
CA ASN A 34 10.75 -15.06 8.25
C ASN A 34 11.06 -14.16 7.06
N THR A 35 12.33 -13.85 6.81
CA THR A 35 12.75 -13.06 5.64
C THR A 35 12.40 -13.76 4.33
N ILE A 36 12.77 -15.04 4.17
CA ILE A 36 12.48 -15.81 2.94
C ILE A 36 10.98 -16.02 2.76
N GLN A 37 10.23 -16.29 3.84
CA GLN A 37 8.78 -16.40 3.79
C GLN A 37 8.14 -15.10 3.30
N SER A 38 8.56 -13.96 3.85
CA SER A 38 8.06 -12.64 3.42
C SER A 38 8.35 -12.38 1.95
N ILE A 39 9.56 -12.68 1.47
CA ILE A 39 9.92 -12.54 0.06
C ILE A 39 8.98 -13.38 -0.80
N ARG A 40 8.82 -14.66 -0.50
CA ARG A 40 7.96 -15.56 -1.28
C ARG A 40 6.51 -15.11 -1.30
N LEU A 41 5.95 -14.76 -0.14
CA LEU A 41 4.56 -14.29 -0.05
C LEU A 41 4.33 -13.00 -0.84
N LEU A 42 5.25 -12.03 -0.77
CA LEU A 42 5.16 -10.80 -1.55
C LEU A 42 5.27 -11.06 -3.04
N SER A 43 6.24 -11.87 -3.46
CA SER A 43 6.42 -12.22 -4.87
C SER A 43 5.18 -12.89 -5.45
N ASP A 44 4.67 -13.92 -4.78
CA ASP A 44 3.49 -14.67 -5.24
C ASP A 44 2.24 -13.77 -5.25
N ALA A 45 2.06 -12.94 -4.21
CA ALA A 45 0.93 -12.02 -4.11
C ALA A 45 0.97 -10.93 -5.18
N CYS A 46 2.13 -10.32 -5.44
CA CYS A 46 2.28 -9.30 -6.47
C CYS A 46 1.97 -9.86 -7.86
N VAL A 47 2.53 -11.03 -8.20
CA VAL A 47 2.24 -11.67 -9.50
C VAL A 47 0.75 -12.00 -9.65
N SER A 48 0.15 -12.58 -8.60
CA SER A 48 -1.28 -12.90 -8.61
C SER A 48 -2.16 -11.65 -8.69
N PHE A 49 -1.85 -10.61 -7.93
CA PHE A 49 -2.60 -9.36 -7.92
C PHE A 49 -2.50 -8.64 -9.27
N THR A 50 -1.30 -8.59 -9.86
CA THR A 50 -1.13 -8.02 -11.19
C THR A 50 -1.96 -8.76 -12.22
N LYS A 51 -1.82 -10.09 -12.28
CA LYS A 51 -2.49 -10.92 -13.30
C LYS A 51 -4.02 -10.95 -13.15
N ASN A 52 -4.52 -11.05 -11.92
CA ASN A 52 -5.93 -11.35 -11.66
C ASN A 52 -6.74 -10.10 -11.25
N CYS A 53 -6.10 -8.95 -11.10
CA CYS A 53 -6.78 -7.70 -10.75
C CYS A 53 -6.26 -6.55 -11.63
N VAL A 54 -4.99 -6.16 -11.47
CA VAL A 54 -4.48 -4.88 -12.01
C VAL A 54 -4.63 -4.76 -13.53
N VAL A 55 -4.25 -5.79 -14.29
CA VAL A 55 -4.28 -5.72 -15.77
C VAL A 55 -5.67 -5.56 -16.36
N GLY A 56 -6.72 -5.88 -15.60
CA GLY A 56 -8.12 -5.78 -16.03
C GLY A 56 -8.89 -4.63 -15.38
N ILE A 57 -8.21 -3.72 -14.68
CA ILE A 57 -8.89 -2.56 -14.07
C ILE A 57 -9.34 -1.60 -15.18
N GLU A 58 -10.64 -1.36 -15.25
CA GLU A 58 -11.26 -0.34 -16.10
C GLU A 58 -11.92 0.74 -15.23
N ALA A 59 -11.83 1.99 -15.68
CA ALA A 59 -12.46 3.11 -14.99
C ALA A 59 -13.97 3.12 -15.29
N ASN A 60 -14.80 3.29 -14.26
CA ASN A 60 -16.22 3.57 -14.45
C ASN A 60 -16.42 5.07 -14.75
N GLU A 61 -16.17 5.46 -16.00
CA GLU A 61 -16.19 6.86 -16.43
C GLU A 61 -17.54 7.54 -16.21
N LYS A 62 -18.65 6.82 -16.37
CA LYS A 62 -19.99 7.36 -16.10
C LYS A 62 -20.13 7.79 -14.65
N LYS A 63 -19.71 6.93 -13.71
CA LYS A 63 -19.77 7.24 -12.28
C LYS A 63 -18.78 8.32 -11.88
N ILE A 64 -17.57 8.29 -12.44
CA ILE A 64 -16.55 9.32 -12.21
C ILE A 64 -17.06 10.69 -12.66
N ASN A 65 -17.62 10.79 -13.87
CA ASN A 65 -18.17 12.05 -14.39
C ASN A 65 -19.35 12.56 -13.57
N ALA A 66 -20.24 11.68 -13.08
CA ALA A 66 -21.32 12.09 -12.20
C ALA A 66 -20.79 12.71 -10.89
N ILE A 67 -19.88 12.00 -10.20
CA ILE A 67 -19.28 12.49 -8.94
C ILE A 67 -18.51 13.80 -9.16
N MET A 68 -17.80 13.91 -10.28
CA MET A 68 -17.03 15.11 -10.63
C MET A 68 -17.96 16.33 -10.78
N ASN A 69 -19.04 16.21 -11.56
CA ASN A 69 -19.98 17.32 -11.77
C ASN A 69 -20.79 17.68 -10.52
N GLU A 70 -21.01 16.72 -9.62
CA GLU A 70 -21.67 16.96 -8.32
C GLU A 70 -20.71 17.57 -7.27
N SER A 71 -19.42 17.67 -7.56
CA SER A 71 -18.42 18.15 -6.61
C SER A 71 -18.44 19.67 -6.46
N LEU A 72 -18.66 20.13 -5.23
CA LEU A 72 -18.54 21.55 -4.84
C LEU A 72 -17.11 22.09 -5.00
N MET A 73 -16.09 21.22 -5.09
CA MET A 73 -14.70 21.66 -5.23
C MET A 73 -14.42 22.33 -6.57
N LEU A 74 -15.25 22.08 -7.60
CA LEU A 74 -15.15 22.74 -8.91
C LEU A 74 -15.31 24.26 -8.82
N VAL A 75 -15.93 24.77 -7.76
CA VAL A 75 -16.15 26.20 -7.56
C VAL A 75 -14.85 26.99 -7.47
N THR A 76 -13.77 26.36 -6.96
CA THR A 76 -12.43 26.99 -6.92
C THR A 76 -11.84 27.25 -8.30
N ALA A 77 -12.20 26.44 -9.31
CA ALA A 77 -11.81 26.68 -10.69
C ALA A 77 -12.56 27.88 -11.31
N LEU A 78 -13.68 28.31 -10.72
CA LEU A 78 -14.46 29.46 -11.17
C LEU A 78 -13.95 30.79 -10.60
N ASN A 79 -13.19 30.79 -9.50
CA ASN A 79 -12.65 31.99 -8.84
C ASN A 79 -11.99 33.01 -9.80
N PRO A 80 -11.18 32.62 -10.80
CA PRO A 80 -10.56 33.57 -11.73
C PRO A 80 -11.55 34.23 -12.70
N TYR A 81 -12.72 33.63 -12.90
CA TYR A 81 -13.71 34.07 -13.89
C TYR A 81 -14.84 34.89 -13.26
N ILE A 82 -15.30 34.50 -12.07
CA ILE A 82 -16.43 35.16 -11.40
C ILE A 82 -16.03 35.93 -10.14
N GLY A 83 -14.77 35.79 -9.68
CA GLY A 83 -14.30 36.37 -8.42
C GLY A 83 -14.59 35.48 -7.22
N TYR A 84 -13.74 35.56 -6.19
CA TYR A 84 -13.80 34.70 -5.01
C TYR A 84 -15.15 34.79 -4.27
N ASP A 85 -15.66 36.00 -4.06
CA ASP A 85 -16.91 36.22 -3.32
C ASP A 85 -18.17 35.73 -4.05
N ASN A 86 -18.14 35.63 -5.38
CA ASN A 86 -19.25 35.08 -6.17
C ASN A 86 -19.19 33.55 -6.32
N ALA A 87 -18.02 32.97 -6.01
CA ALA A 87 -17.77 31.54 -6.05
C ALA A 87 -17.91 30.88 -4.65
N ALA A 88 -17.78 31.63 -3.56
CA ALA A 88 -18.01 31.18 -2.19
C ALA A 88 -19.51 31.06 -1.87
#